data_AF-A0A2A5WUP5-F1
#
_entry.id   AF-A0A2A5WUP5-F1
#
_cell.length_a   1.000
_cell.length_b   1.000
_cell.length_c   1.000
_cell.angle_alpha   90.00
_cell.angle_beta   90.00
_cell.angle_gamma   90.00
#
_symmetry.space_group_name_H-M   'P 1'
#
loop_
_entity.id
_entity.type
_entity.pdbx_description
1 polymer ?
#
loop_
_entity_poly.entity_id
_entity_poly.type
_entity_poly.pdbx_seq_one_letter_code
_entity_poly.pdbx_strand_id
1 'polypeptide(L)'
;MSDQDNLSVLYGEDLSKFVVYGDLNCPFCFALHERFSAWNLLSRVEWRLIVHAPELSEAAFSLEDESLLANEVFAIHHRAPDVSVSLPKRRPGSSLATRLVMAISQYASDKAPELRLALYRALWQDGLDLSQPDVLETSLRKAGLEKFLDADSKAETNNGNPMERWAFWKLLGPEPKELILWQNRWETDESFDRRIPLIENTQTNALLLGLPSEEALYQFLLSRRAHFVNDDVCVFQPRPVVIVFGWMEHLWSLVQIARESCEILHFSDLEACQQMVVENEDIDFLFIEHEFVDDDILKSLTTLARSRGLSWVLASKTASEEVELRALNHGAEQYMSLDSSSPLHRAR
;
A
#
# COMPACT_ATOMS: atom_id res chain seq x y z
N MET A 1 -11.98 34.54 18.14
CA MET A 1 -11.36 34.94 16.86
C MET A 1 -11.61 33.78 15.92
N SER A 2 -12.38 33.97 14.86
CA SER A 2 -12.82 32.87 13.99
C SER A 2 -11.63 32.29 13.24
N ASP A 3 -11.60 30.97 13.04
CA ASP A 3 -10.53 30.23 12.35
C ASP A 3 -10.16 30.80 10.96
N GLN A 4 -11.09 31.53 10.32
CA GLN A 4 -10.85 32.25 9.05
C GLN A 4 -9.79 33.37 9.13
N ASP A 5 -9.59 34.02 10.27
CA ASP A 5 -8.57 35.09 10.39
C ASP A 5 -7.14 34.50 10.39
N ASN A 6 -6.95 33.28 10.89
CA ASN A 6 -5.64 32.64 10.98
C ASN A 6 -5.13 32.12 9.62
N LEU A 7 -6.02 31.62 8.76
CA LEU A 7 -5.65 31.10 7.42
C LEU A 7 -5.20 32.19 6.44
N SER A 8 -5.55 33.45 6.68
CA SER A 8 -5.17 34.59 5.84
C SER A 8 -3.65 34.68 5.62
N VAL A 9 -2.87 34.29 6.63
CA VAL A 9 -1.40 34.26 6.57
C VAL A 9 -0.92 33.23 5.54
N LEU A 10 -1.53 32.03 5.50
CA LEU A 10 -1.16 30.99 4.55
C LEU A 10 -1.40 31.44 3.10
N TYR A 11 -2.42 32.27 2.84
CA TYR A 11 -2.67 32.81 1.49
C TYR A 11 -1.54 33.72 0.97
N GLY A 12 -0.76 34.33 1.87
CA GLY A 12 0.43 35.12 1.53
C GLY A 12 1.71 34.29 1.36
N GLU A 13 1.75 33.06 1.88
CA GLU A 13 2.92 32.19 1.79
C GLU A 13 3.07 31.54 0.41
N ASP A 14 4.31 31.34 -0.03
CA ASP A 14 4.60 30.49 -1.18
C ASP A 14 4.51 29.01 -0.75
N LEU A 15 3.39 28.37 -1.11
CA LEU A 15 3.15 26.97 -0.82
C LEU A 15 3.63 26.02 -1.93
N SER A 16 4.14 26.53 -3.06
CA SER A 16 4.63 25.71 -4.17
C SER A 16 5.87 24.89 -3.80
N LYS A 17 6.58 25.30 -2.73
CA LYS A 17 7.69 24.55 -2.13
C LYS A 17 7.27 23.26 -1.43
N PHE A 18 5.98 23.05 -1.18
CA PHE A 18 5.48 21.85 -0.51
C PHE A 18 4.99 20.81 -1.51
N VAL A 19 5.45 19.58 -1.29
CA VAL A 19 5.08 18.40 -2.06
C VAL A 19 4.38 17.41 -1.12
N VAL A 20 3.18 16.98 -1.47
CA VAL A 20 2.42 15.99 -0.73
C VAL A 20 2.48 14.65 -1.46
N TYR A 21 2.90 13.59 -0.77
CA TYR A 21 2.74 12.21 -1.24
C TYR A 21 1.49 11.61 -0.60
N GLY A 22 0.68 10.93 -1.41
CA GLY A 22 -0.50 10.24 -0.92
C GLY A 22 -1.07 9.24 -1.91
N ASP A 23 -2.02 8.45 -1.42
CA ASP A 23 -2.74 7.44 -2.17
C ASP A 23 -4.25 7.63 -2.00
N LEU A 24 -5.00 7.44 -3.08
CA LEU A 24 -6.46 7.54 -3.10
C LEU A 24 -7.12 6.52 -2.16
N ASN A 25 -6.53 5.34 -1.98
CA ASN A 25 -7.06 4.30 -1.08
C ASN A 25 -6.49 4.36 0.34
N CYS A 26 -5.92 5.50 0.76
CA CYS A 26 -5.51 5.75 2.15
C CYS A 26 -6.47 6.74 2.85
N PRO A 27 -7.10 6.37 3.98
CA PRO A 27 -8.05 7.25 4.68
C PRO A 27 -7.37 8.46 5.33
N PHE A 28 -6.11 8.34 5.74
CA PHE A 28 -5.33 9.46 6.27
C PHE A 28 -4.98 10.49 5.19
N CYS A 29 -4.69 10.04 3.97
CA CYS A 29 -4.48 10.92 2.82
C CYS A 29 -5.78 11.66 2.44
N PHE A 30 -6.93 10.99 2.52
CA PHE A 30 -8.23 11.62 2.37
C PHE A 30 -8.48 12.72 3.39
N ALA A 31 -8.26 12.44 4.69
CA ALA A 31 -8.47 13.44 5.74
C ALA A 31 -7.55 14.66 5.57
N LEU A 32 -6.30 14.44 5.16
CA LEU A 32 -5.41 15.54 4.82
C LEU A 32 -5.94 16.34 3.62
N HIS A 33 -6.39 15.66 2.56
CA HIS A 33 -6.92 16.29 1.35
C HIS A 33 -8.16 17.15 1.63
N GLU A 34 -9.09 16.66 2.47
CA GLU A 34 -10.27 17.42 2.90
C GLU A 34 -9.89 18.71 3.64
N ARG A 35 -8.86 18.68 4.51
CA ARG A 35 -8.37 19.90 5.18
C ARG A 35 -7.79 20.91 4.20
N PHE A 36 -6.97 20.46 3.26
CA PHE A 36 -6.48 21.33 2.18
C PHE A 36 -7.64 21.89 1.33
N SER A 37 -8.70 21.11 1.10
CA SER A 37 -9.91 21.57 0.44
C SER A 37 -10.64 22.64 1.24
N ALA A 38 -10.85 22.41 2.53
CA ALA A 38 -11.53 23.34 3.44
C ALA A 38 -10.78 24.68 3.54
N TRP A 39 -9.45 24.66 3.44
CA TRP A 39 -8.60 25.84 3.46
C TRP A 39 -8.34 26.44 2.07
N ASN A 40 -8.95 25.91 1.01
CA ASN A 40 -8.77 26.36 -0.37
C ASN A 40 -7.29 26.37 -0.82
N LEU A 41 -6.53 25.35 -0.43
CA LEU A 41 -5.10 25.20 -0.72
C LEU A 41 -4.77 24.08 -1.72
N LEU A 42 -5.78 23.35 -2.23
CA LEU A 42 -5.59 22.18 -3.08
C LEU A 42 -4.74 22.41 -4.33
N SER A 43 -4.81 23.62 -4.90
CA SER A 43 -4.04 24.02 -6.09
C SER A 43 -2.72 24.74 -5.75
N ARG A 44 -2.40 24.90 -4.47
CA ARG A 44 -1.25 25.69 -3.99
C ARG A 44 -0.05 24.84 -3.58
N VAL A 45 -0.22 23.52 -3.51
CA VAL A 45 0.84 22.55 -3.24
C VAL A 45 0.89 21.53 -4.37
N GLU A 46 2.07 20.95 -4.60
CA GLU A 46 2.20 19.82 -5.51
C GLU A 46 1.71 18.56 -4.81
N TRP A 47 0.90 17.76 -5.49
CA TRP A 47 0.44 16.47 -4.98
C TRP A 47 0.93 15.35 -5.90
N ARG A 48 1.75 14.47 -5.36
CA ARG A 48 2.31 13.29 -6.02
C ARG A 48 1.54 12.06 -5.54
N LEU A 49 0.73 11.50 -6.43
CA LEU A 49 0.03 10.26 -6.12
C LEU A 49 0.96 9.08 -6.31
N ILE A 50 0.91 8.14 -5.38
CA ILE A 50 1.59 6.84 -5.42
C ILE A 50 0.55 5.73 -5.21
N VAL A 51 0.96 4.47 -5.37
CA VAL A 51 0.17 3.30 -5.01
C VAL A 51 0.90 2.59 -3.88
N HIS A 52 0.43 2.78 -2.64
CA HIS A 52 1.11 2.27 -1.45
C HIS A 52 0.76 0.82 -1.12
N ALA A 53 -0.32 0.29 -1.68
CA ALA A 53 -0.77 -1.08 -1.42
C ALA A 53 -1.18 -1.75 -2.76
N PRO A 54 -0.22 -1.97 -3.69
CA PRO A 54 -0.49 -2.52 -5.02
C PRO A 54 -1.01 -3.96 -5.00
N GLU A 55 -0.71 -4.72 -3.94
CA GLU A 55 -1.10 -6.10 -3.71
C GLU A 55 -2.59 -6.29 -3.36
N LEU A 56 -3.31 -5.20 -3.09
CA LEU A 56 -4.76 -5.21 -2.90
C LEU A 56 -5.46 -5.49 -4.24
N SER A 57 -5.48 -6.77 -4.63
CA SER A 57 -6.25 -7.27 -5.77
C SER A 57 -7.68 -7.63 -5.36
N GLU A 58 -8.61 -7.60 -6.31
CA GLU A 58 -10.03 -7.92 -6.08
C GLU A 58 -10.30 -9.33 -5.51
N ALA A 59 -9.31 -10.22 -5.51
CA ALA A 59 -9.49 -11.65 -5.29
C ALA A 59 -9.50 -12.12 -3.82
N ALA A 60 -9.00 -11.33 -2.86
CA ALA A 60 -9.09 -11.67 -1.43
C ALA A 60 -8.88 -10.43 -0.55
N PHE A 61 -9.95 -9.92 0.06
CA PHE A 61 -9.89 -8.98 1.18
C PHE A 61 -10.13 -9.80 2.45
N SER A 62 -9.10 -9.95 3.28
CA SER A 62 -9.16 -10.83 4.45
C SER A 62 -9.90 -10.17 5.63
N LEU A 63 -10.26 -10.95 6.64
CA LEU A 63 -10.80 -10.40 7.90
C LEU A 63 -9.79 -9.51 8.63
N GLU A 64 -8.49 -9.76 8.44
CA GLU A 64 -7.43 -8.90 8.96
C GLU A 64 -7.43 -7.55 8.25
N ASP A 65 -7.53 -7.55 6.91
CA ASP A 65 -7.64 -6.32 6.12
C ASP A 65 -8.90 -5.52 6.48
N GLU A 66 -10.04 -6.20 6.70
CA GLU A 66 -11.27 -5.57 7.19
C GLU A 66 -11.07 -4.91 8.56
N SER A 67 -10.38 -5.60 9.47
CA SER A 67 -10.11 -5.10 10.83
C SER A 67 -9.15 -3.92 10.81
N LEU A 68 -8.08 -3.98 10.00
CA LEU A 68 -7.12 -2.89 9.81
C LEU A 68 -7.82 -1.66 9.24
N LEU A 69 -8.59 -1.82 8.16
CA LEU A 69 -9.36 -0.74 7.55
C LEU A 69 -10.34 -0.11 8.54
N ALA A 70 -11.06 -0.91 9.32
CA ALA A 70 -11.98 -0.42 10.33
C ALA A 70 -11.27 0.40 11.42
N ASN A 71 -10.10 -0.08 11.88
CA ASN A 71 -9.29 0.62 12.87
C ASN A 71 -8.73 1.95 12.35
N GLU A 72 -8.27 2.01 11.10
CA GLU A 72 -7.82 3.24 10.48
C GLU A 72 -8.94 4.27 10.35
N VAL A 73 -10.12 3.87 9.87
CA VAL A 73 -11.28 4.77 9.77
C VAL A 73 -11.71 5.26 11.14
N PHE A 74 -11.71 4.38 12.15
CA PHE A 74 -11.96 4.77 13.54
C PHE A 74 -10.93 5.79 14.06
N ALA A 75 -9.64 5.64 13.71
CA ALA A 75 -8.60 6.61 14.06
C ALA A 75 -8.89 7.98 13.43
N ILE A 76 -9.37 8.05 12.19
CA ILE A 76 -9.76 9.31 11.56
C ILE A 76 -10.86 10.02 12.34
N HIS A 77 -11.92 9.32 12.79
CA HIS A 77 -13.01 9.94 13.56
C HIS A 77 -12.54 10.67 14.82
N HIS A 78 -11.43 10.22 15.42
CA HIS A 78 -10.85 10.86 16.61
C HIS A 78 -9.90 12.01 16.25
N ARG A 79 -9.12 11.87 15.18
CA ARG A 79 -8.00 12.76 14.85
C ARG A 79 -8.35 13.86 13.85
N ALA A 80 -9.36 13.61 13.04
CA ALA A 80 -9.96 14.56 12.14
C ALA A 80 -11.48 14.54 12.28
N PRO A 81 -12.02 14.94 13.46
CA PRO A 81 -13.47 15.02 13.66
C PRO A 81 -14.14 16.05 12.75
N ASP A 82 -13.34 16.94 12.16
CA ASP A 82 -13.71 17.90 11.11
C ASP A 82 -14.00 17.23 9.75
N VAL A 83 -13.51 16.01 9.53
CA VAL A 83 -13.63 15.28 8.26
C VAL A 83 -14.74 14.23 8.36
N SER A 84 -15.70 14.32 7.44
CA SER A 84 -16.71 13.27 7.27
C SER A 84 -16.10 12.09 6.50
N VAL A 85 -15.96 10.95 7.19
CA VAL A 85 -15.46 9.69 6.64
C VAL A 85 -16.40 8.54 7.00
N SER A 86 -16.61 7.65 6.04
CA SER A 86 -17.39 6.41 6.11
C SER A 86 -16.46 5.22 5.93
N LEU A 87 -16.74 4.10 6.60
CA LEU A 87 -16.04 2.84 6.39
C LEU A 87 -16.53 2.19 5.08
N PRO A 88 -15.69 2.06 4.04
CA PRO A 88 -16.08 1.33 2.84
C PRO A 88 -16.12 -0.17 3.12
N LYS A 89 -16.85 -0.92 2.28
CA LYS A 89 -16.96 -2.39 2.42
C LYS A 89 -15.61 -3.11 2.22
N ARG A 90 -14.74 -2.55 1.39
CA ARG A 90 -13.39 -3.06 1.10
C ARG A 90 -12.48 -1.89 0.77
N ARG A 91 -11.16 -2.09 0.88
CA ARG A 91 -10.17 -1.13 0.34
C ARG A 91 -9.89 -1.49 -1.14
N PRO A 92 -10.30 -0.66 -2.11
CA PRO A 92 -10.08 -0.96 -3.51
C PRO A 92 -8.64 -0.64 -3.95
N GLY A 93 -8.21 -1.27 -5.04
CA GLY A 93 -7.00 -0.86 -5.74
C GLY A 93 -7.15 0.56 -6.31
N SER A 94 -6.14 1.41 -6.12
CA SER A 94 -6.17 2.81 -6.54
C SER A 94 -5.47 3.10 -7.87
N SER A 95 -4.70 2.14 -8.42
CA SER A 95 -3.82 2.37 -9.57
C SER A 95 -4.52 2.99 -10.79
N LEU A 96 -5.72 2.50 -11.12
CA LEU A 96 -6.49 3.01 -12.26
C LEU A 96 -6.94 4.46 -12.03
N ALA A 97 -7.44 4.77 -10.82
CA ALA A 97 -7.86 6.10 -10.42
C ALA A 97 -6.68 7.08 -10.33
N THR A 98 -5.53 6.63 -9.82
CA THR A 98 -4.28 7.40 -9.77
C THR A 98 -3.83 7.79 -11.17
N ARG A 99 -3.76 6.82 -12.09
CA ARG A 99 -3.42 7.09 -13.50
C ARG A 99 -4.41 8.04 -14.17
N LEU A 100 -5.69 7.95 -13.83
CA LEU A 100 -6.69 8.89 -14.32
C LEU A 100 -6.42 10.33 -13.87
N VAL A 101 -6.13 10.56 -12.58
CA VAL A 101 -5.78 11.89 -12.08
C VAL A 101 -4.54 12.43 -12.80
N MET A 102 -3.54 11.60 -13.03
CA MET A 102 -2.32 12.00 -13.72
C MET A 102 -2.55 12.32 -15.20
N ALA A 103 -3.33 11.52 -15.91
CA ALA A 103 -3.71 11.82 -17.29
C ALA A 103 -4.45 13.16 -17.35
N ILE A 104 -5.45 13.39 -16.50
CA ILE A 104 -6.17 14.67 -16.44
C ILE A 104 -5.24 15.83 -16.09
N SER A 105 -4.24 15.62 -15.22
CA SER A 105 -3.26 16.65 -14.88
C SER A 105 -2.46 17.13 -16.10
N GLN A 106 -2.26 16.28 -17.12
CA GLN A 106 -1.57 16.65 -18.37
C GLN A 106 -2.46 17.48 -19.31
N TYR A 107 -3.78 17.25 -19.31
CA TYR A 107 -4.72 17.89 -20.25
C TYR A 107 -5.53 19.06 -19.65
N ALA A 108 -5.74 19.05 -18.34
CA ALA A 108 -6.54 20.01 -17.58
C ALA A 108 -6.01 20.07 -16.13
N SER A 109 -4.79 20.60 -15.97
CA SER A 109 -4.10 20.67 -14.68
C SER A 109 -4.88 21.44 -13.61
N ASP A 110 -5.67 22.43 -14.02
CA ASP A 110 -6.57 23.21 -13.16
C ASP A 110 -7.73 22.39 -12.59
N LYS A 111 -8.04 21.23 -13.19
CA LYS A 111 -9.14 20.33 -12.78
C LYS A 111 -8.69 19.07 -12.03
N ALA A 112 -7.39 18.80 -12.02
CA ALA A 112 -6.85 17.65 -11.31
C ALA A 112 -7.17 17.67 -9.80
N PRO A 113 -7.13 18.82 -9.09
CA PRO A 113 -7.50 18.87 -7.68
C PRO A 113 -8.97 18.50 -7.42
N GLU A 114 -9.89 18.97 -8.25
CA GLU A 114 -11.33 18.69 -8.16
C GLU A 114 -11.64 17.22 -8.46
N LEU A 115 -10.98 16.65 -9.48
CA LEU A 115 -11.11 15.23 -9.78
C LEU A 115 -10.60 14.36 -8.63
N ARG A 116 -9.42 14.68 -8.08
CA ARG A 116 -8.87 13.97 -6.93
C ARG A 116 -9.81 14.05 -5.72
N LEU A 117 -10.38 15.23 -5.45
CA LEU A 117 -11.39 15.40 -4.38
C LEU A 117 -12.61 14.51 -4.64
N ALA A 118 -13.13 14.49 -5.87
CA ALA A 118 -14.28 13.68 -6.24
C ALA A 118 -14.02 12.17 -6.05
N LEU A 119 -12.82 11.69 -6.42
CA LEU A 119 -12.42 10.29 -6.24
C LEU A 119 -12.25 9.92 -4.77
N TYR A 120 -11.59 10.76 -3.99
CA TYR A 120 -11.46 10.57 -2.55
C TYR A 120 -12.84 10.46 -1.88
N ARG A 121 -13.75 11.39 -2.16
CA ARG A 121 -15.11 11.37 -1.61
C ARG A 121 -15.92 10.17 -2.09
N ALA A 122 -15.76 9.76 -3.34
CA ALA A 122 -16.40 8.54 -3.85
C ALA A 122 -16.03 7.31 -3.00
N LEU A 123 -14.77 7.14 -2.63
CA LEU A 123 -14.36 6.03 -1.76
C LEU A 123 -14.74 6.27 -0.30
N TRP A 124 -14.30 7.38 0.28
CA TRP A 124 -14.27 7.58 1.73
C TRP A 124 -15.53 8.23 2.30
N GLN A 125 -16.44 8.72 1.48
CA GLN A 125 -17.75 9.21 1.92
C GLN A 125 -18.87 8.32 1.38
N ASP A 126 -18.83 8.04 0.07
CA ASP A 126 -19.88 7.28 -0.61
C ASP A 126 -19.65 5.74 -0.55
N GLY A 127 -18.47 5.28 -0.12
CA GLY A 127 -18.16 3.84 -0.01
C GLY A 127 -18.01 3.13 -1.36
N LEU A 128 -17.74 3.87 -2.43
CA LEU A 128 -17.63 3.37 -3.80
C LEU A 128 -16.25 2.81 -4.10
N ASP A 129 -16.21 1.95 -5.12
CA ASP A 129 -15.02 1.24 -5.51
C ASP A 129 -14.29 1.91 -6.68
N LEU A 130 -13.08 2.41 -6.42
CA LEU A 130 -12.26 3.11 -7.42
C LEU A 130 -11.64 2.19 -8.47
N SER A 131 -11.70 0.86 -8.31
CA SER A 131 -11.33 -0.08 -9.37
C SER A 131 -12.37 -0.13 -10.49
N GLN A 132 -13.60 0.32 -10.22
CA GLN A 132 -14.73 0.17 -11.14
C GLN A 132 -14.80 1.34 -12.16
N PRO A 133 -14.80 1.05 -13.47
CA PRO A 133 -14.91 2.06 -14.53
C PRO A 133 -16.06 3.06 -14.34
N ASP A 134 -17.25 2.58 -13.96
CA ASP A 134 -18.43 3.45 -13.80
C ASP A 134 -18.29 4.46 -12.65
N VAL A 135 -17.53 4.13 -11.60
CA VAL A 135 -17.22 5.06 -10.48
C VAL A 135 -16.27 6.16 -10.95
N LEU A 136 -15.30 5.82 -11.79
CA LEU A 136 -14.35 6.77 -12.37
C LEU A 136 -15.04 7.73 -13.35
N GLU A 137 -15.94 7.24 -14.19
CA GLU A 137 -16.75 8.08 -15.08
C GLU A 137 -17.67 9.03 -14.31
N THR A 138 -18.32 8.52 -13.26
CA THR A 138 -19.16 9.34 -12.39
C THR A 138 -18.35 10.45 -11.72
N SER A 139 -17.14 10.14 -11.26
CA SER A 139 -16.22 11.10 -10.65
C SER A 139 -15.77 12.18 -11.62
N LEU A 140 -15.52 11.83 -12.89
CA LEU A 140 -15.23 12.80 -13.95
C LEU A 140 -16.39 13.76 -14.21
N ARG A 141 -17.62 13.24 -14.30
CA ARG A 141 -18.81 14.09 -14.48
C ARG A 141 -18.99 15.03 -13.28
N LYS A 142 -18.80 14.55 -12.06
CA LYS A 142 -18.83 15.38 -10.83
C LYS A 142 -17.76 16.50 -10.87
N ALA A 143 -16.61 16.25 -11.50
CA ALA A 143 -15.53 17.22 -11.66
C ALA A 143 -15.68 18.17 -12.88
N GLY A 144 -16.75 18.06 -13.67
CA GLY A 144 -16.96 18.87 -14.88
C GLY A 144 -16.04 18.46 -16.04
N LEU A 145 -15.66 17.18 -16.10
CA LEU A 145 -14.75 16.59 -17.08
C LEU A 145 -15.48 15.66 -18.07
N GLU A 146 -16.80 15.79 -18.21
CA GLU A 146 -17.63 14.98 -19.10
C GLU A 146 -17.16 14.98 -20.57
N LYS A 147 -16.52 16.06 -21.02
CA LYS A 147 -15.93 16.15 -22.37
C LYS A 147 -14.92 15.04 -22.69
N PHE A 148 -14.27 14.46 -21.67
CA PHE A 148 -13.33 13.36 -21.83
C PHE A 148 -14.05 12.01 -22.01
N LEU A 149 -15.31 11.91 -21.59
CA LEU A 149 -16.18 10.76 -21.79
C LEU A 149 -16.87 10.81 -23.16
N ASP A 150 -17.25 12.00 -23.60
CA ASP A 150 -18.03 12.19 -24.82
C ASP A 150 -17.23 11.95 -26.11
N ALA A 151 -15.89 11.89 -26.01
CA ALA A 151 -15.00 11.49 -27.12
C ALA A 151 -15.24 10.05 -27.62
N ASP A 152 -15.90 9.19 -26.82
CA ASP A 152 -16.31 7.83 -27.21
C ASP A 152 -17.69 7.78 -27.92
N SER A 153 -18.52 8.82 -27.85
CA SER A 153 -19.93 8.77 -28.30
C SER A 153 -20.16 8.79 -29.82
N LYS A 154 -19.10 8.93 -30.64
CA LYS A 154 -19.20 8.92 -32.12
C LYS A 154 -18.85 7.58 -32.78
N ALA A 155 -18.54 6.55 -31.99
CA ALA A 155 -18.44 5.19 -32.48
C ALA A 155 -19.67 4.40 -32.01
N GLU A 156 -20.64 4.19 -32.90
CA GLU A 156 -21.72 3.23 -32.66
C GLU A 156 -21.09 1.85 -32.43
N THR A 157 -21.24 1.29 -31.23
CA THR A 157 -21.00 -0.15 -31.03
C THR A 157 -22.26 -0.84 -30.53
N ASN A 158 -22.84 -1.61 -31.45
CA ASN A 158 -23.83 -2.64 -31.16
C ASN A 158 -23.12 -3.80 -30.45
N ASN A 159 -23.13 -3.79 -29.12
CA ASN A 159 -23.14 -4.95 -28.20
C ASN A 159 -22.40 -4.66 -26.89
N GLY A 160 -23.00 -3.83 -26.02
CA GLY A 160 -23.00 -3.95 -24.54
C GLY A 160 -21.75 -4.41 -23.77
N ASN A 161 -20.54 -4.33 -24.32
CA ASN A 161 -19.32 -4.77 -23.69
C ASN A 161 -18.56 -3.53 -23.19
N PRO A 162 -18.34 -3.35 -21.86
CA PRO A 162 -17.68 -2.18 -21.29
C PRO A 162 -16.29 -1.87 -21.88
N MET A 163 -15.65 -2.88 -22.50
CA MET A 163 -14.35 -2.76 -23.16
C MET A 163 -14.36 -1.89 -24.44
N GLU A 164 -15.54 -1.54 -24.98
CA GLU A 164 -15.69 -0.70 -26.19
C GLU A 164 -15.64 0.81 -25.90
N ARG A 165 -15.56 1.25 -24.61
CA ARG A 165 -15.22 2.63 -24.17
C ARG A 165 -13.72 2.95 -24.40
N TRP A 166 -13.21 2.52 -25.54
CA TRP A 166 -11.81 2.27 -25.82
C TRP A 166 -11.01 3.57 -26.01
N ALA A 167 -11.63 4.68 -26.44
CA ALA A 167 -10.90 5.92 -26.66
C ALA A 167 -10.54 6.63 -25.35
N PHE A 168 -11.45 6.65 -24.38
CA PHE A 168 -11.17 7.22 -23.06
C PHE A 168 -10.11 6.38 -22.31
N TRP A 169 -10.23 5.06 -22.27
CA TRP A 169 -9.25 4.21 -21.58
C TRP A 169 -7.87 4.21 -22.29
N LYS A 170 -7.84 4.45 -23.61
CA LYS A 170 -6.58 4.74 -24.34
C LYS A 170 -5.89 6.01 -23.86
N LEU A 171 -6.62 7.02 -23.38
CA LEU A 171 -6.06 8.26 -22.85
C LEU A 171 -5.10 7.99 -21.68
N LEU A 172 -5.37 6.95 -20.89
CA LEU A 172 -4.51 6.58 -19.76
C LEU A 172 -3.15 6.05 -20.19
N GLY A 173 -2.97 5.68 -21.47
CA GLY A 173 -1.69 5.30 -22.06
C GLY A 173 -0.98 4.15 -21.31
N PRO A 174 0.36 4.06 -21.40
CA PRO A 174 1.16 3.29 -20.45
C PRO A 174 1.19 3.98 -19.08
N GLU A 175 1.79 3.33 -18.09
CA GLU A 175 2.04 3.96 -16.79
C GLU A 175 2.85 5.27 -16.95
N PRO A 176 2.41 6.39 -16.33
CA PRO A 176 3.14 7.65 -16.41
C PRO A 176 4.55 7.53 -15.81
N LYS A 177 5.55 8.14 -16.46
CA LYS A 177 6.93 8.13 -15.95
C LYS A 177 7.04 8.80 -14.59
N GLU A 178 6.25 9.83 -14.37
CA GLU A 178 6.16 10.55 -13.11
C GLU A 178 5.69 9.63 -11.98
N LEU A 179 4.76 8.70 -12.25
CA LEU A 179 4.28 7.75 -11.25
C LEU A 179 5.42 6.85 -10.80
N ILE A 180 6.16 6.29 -11.76
CA ILE A 180 7.33 5.43 -11.49
C ILE A 180 8.38 6.19 -10.67
N LEU A 181 8.67 7.45 -11.04
CA LEU A 181 9.66 8.27 -10.33
C LEU A 181 9.22 8.58 -8.90
N TRP A 182 7.94 8.93 -8.69
CA TRP A 182 7.41 9.25 -7.36
C TRP A 182 7.32 8.01 -6.48
N GLN A 183 6.87 6.89 -7.06
CA GLN A 183 6.82 5.57 -6.41
C GLN A 183 8.22 5.14 -5.96
N ASN A 184 9.20 5.10 -6.88
CA ASN A 184 10.57 4.70 -6.56
C ASN A 184 11.18 5.58 -5.47
N ARG A 185 10.96 6.90 -5.53
CA ARG A 185 11.48 7.80 -4.50
C ARG A 185 10.85 7.50 -3.13
N TRP A 186 9.54 7.31 -3.08
CA TRP A 186 8.85 6.99 -1.83
C TRP A 186 9.25 5.63 -1.25
N GLU A 187 9.57 4.65 -2.09
CA GLU A 187 10.02 3.32 -1.65
C GLU A 187 11.47 3.27 -1.15
N THR A 188 12.33 4.13 -1.71
CA THR A 188 13.80 4.06 -1.51
C THR A 188 14.37 5.17 -0.62
N ASP A 189 13.66 6.28 -0.42
CA ASP A 189 14.10 7.33 0.47
C ASP A 189 13.84 6.92 1.93
N GLU A 190 14.90 6.54 2.65
CA GLU A 190 14.83 6.12 4.06
C GLU A 190 14.14 7.16 4.95
N SER A 191 14.22 8.45 4.60
CA SER A 191 13.57 9.51 5.39
C SER A 191 12.05 9.51 5.28
N PHE A 192 11.50 8.92 4.22
CA PHE A 192 10.06 8.80 4.02
C PHE A 192 9.49 7.60 4.78
N ASP A 193 10.33 6.61 5.08
CA ASP A 193 9.99 5.39 5.81
C ASP A 193 8.74 4.68 5.24
N ARG A 194 8.53 4.83 3.92
CA ARG A 194 7.34 4.33 3.19
C ARG A 194 6.01 4.72 3.85
N ARG A 195 5.93 5.92 4.43
CA ARG A 195 4.75 6.44 5.12
C ARG A 195 3.95 7.38 4.23
N ILE A 196 2.63 7.36 4.38
CA ILE A 196 1.72 8.37 3.84
C ILE A 196 0.59 8.72 4.86
N PRO A 197 -0.04 9.90 4.77
CA PRO A 197 0.36 11.02 3.94
C PRO A 197 1.70 11.59 4.41
N LEU A 198 2.46 12.14 3.46
CA LEU A 198 3.73 12.79 3.72
C LEU A 198 3.71 14.18 3.08
N ILE A 199 4.21 15.19 3.78
CA ILE A 199 4.47 16.51 3.21
C ILE A 199 5.95 16.83 3.33
N GLU A 200 6.59 17.11 2.21
CA GLU A 200 7.97 17.55 2.09
C GLU A 200 8.01 19.05 1.79
N ASN A 201 8.83 19.81 2.52
CA ASN A 201 9.25 21.13 2.13
C ASN A 201 10.56 21.05 1.33
N THR A 202 10.47 21.17 0.01
CA THR A 202 11.59 20.98 -0.93
C THR A 202 12.73 22.00 -0.81
N GLN A 203 12.52 23.11 -0.09
CA GLN A 203 13.57 24.11 0.14
C GLN A 203 14.42 23.80 1.37
N THR A 204 13.88 23.07 2.34
CA THR A 204 14.52 22.81 3.64
C THR A 204 14.70 21.34 3.95
N ASN A 205 14.11 20.45 3.13
CA ASN A 205 13.97 19.01 3.36
C ASN A 205 13.23 18.67 4.67
N ALA A 206 12.49 19.63 5.23
CA ALA A 206 11.61 19.42 6.37
C ALA A 206 10.46 18.48 5.99
N LEU A 207 10.16 17.51 6.87
CA LEU A 207 9.12 16.50 6.64
C LEU A 207 8.00 16.58 7.68
N LEU A 208 6.78 16.34 7.21
CA LEU A 208 5.61 16.05 8.03
C LEU A 208 5.09 14.66 7.63
N LEU A 209 5.26 13.68 8.52
CA LEU A 209 4.86 12.29 8.30
C LEU A 209 3.57 12.01 9.07
N GLY A 210 2.55 11.50 8.37
CA GLY A 210 1.26 11.11 8.93
C GLY A 210 0.21 12.21 8.92
N LEU A 211 -0.98 11.89 9.42
CA LEU A 211 -2.05 12.88 9.55
C LEU A 211 -1.75 13.83 10.72
N PRO A 212 -1.45 15.12 10.48
CA PRO A 212 -1.22 16.09 11.56
C PRO A 212 -2.55 16.53 12.19
N SER A 213 -2.50 17.28 13.30
CA SER A 213 -3.64 18.13 13.67
C SER A 213 -3.70 19.37 12.76
N GLU A 214 -4.83 20.09 12.74
CA GLU A 214 -4.95 21.36 11.99
C GLU A 214 -3.86 22.36 12.41
N GLU A 215 -3.61 22.52 13.71
CA GLU A 215 -2.57 23.42 14.22
C GLU A 215 -1.17 22.99 13.77
N ALA A 216 -0.85 21.69 13.82
CA ALA A 216 0.46 21.20 13.39
C ALA A 216 0.67 21.40 11.88
N LEU A 217 -0.37 21.13 11.07
CA LEU A 217 -0.35 21.38 9.63
C LEU A 217 -0.14 22.86 9.33
N TYR A 218 -0.90 23.74 10.00
CA TYR A 218 -0.78 25.19 9.87
C TYR A 218 0.64 25.68 10.17
N GLN A 219 1.22 25.27 11.32
CA GLN A 219 2.58 25.69 11.70
C GLN A 219 3.66 25.15 10.75
N PHE A 220 3.47 23.93 10.21
CA PHE A 220 4.39 23.35 9.24
C PHE A 220 4.36 24.11 7.90
N LEU A 221 3.17 24.45 7.41
CA LEU A 221 3.02 25.22 6.16
C LEU A 221 3.60 26.64 6.27
N LEU A 222 3.65 27.21 7.48
CA LEU A 222 4.37 28.46 7.76
C LEU A 222 5.89 28.30 7.92
N SER A 223 6.44 27.10 7.73
CA SER A 223 7.87 26.78 7.95
C SER A 223 8.37 27.13 9.36
N ARG A 224 7.48 27.15 10.37
CA ARG A 224 7.83 27.47 11.76
C ARG A 224 8.35 26.28 12.55
N ARG A 225 8.19 25.07 12.01
CA ARG A 225 8.72 23.82 12.55
C ARG A 225 9.24 22.95 11.42
N ALA A 226 10.41 22.35 11.63
CA ALA A 226 11.13 21.61 10.61
C ALA A 226 10.71 20.13 10.52
N HIS A 227 10.23 19.52 11.60
CA HIS A 227 9.87 18.10 11.57
C HIS A 227 8.65 17.84 12.44
N PHE A 228 7.73 17.06 11.89
CA PHE A 228 6.60 16.47 12.59
C PHE A 228 6.49 15.01 12.20
N VAL A 229 6.62 14.11 13.16
CA VAL A 229 6.31 12.70 12.98
C VAL A 229 5.06 12.41 13.77
N ASN A 230 4.07 11.85 13.09
CA ASN A 230 2.87 11.32 13.71
C ASN A 230 2.84 9.80 13.54
N ASP A 231 2.40 9.09 14.58
CA ASP A 231 2.37 7.63 14.54
C ASP A 231 1.18 7.09 13.73
N ASP A 232 0.10 7.87 13.54
CA ASP A 232 -0.96 7.47 12.61
C ASP A 232 -0.62 7.90 11.18
N VAL A 233 0.23 7.06 10.62
CA VAL A 233 0.64 6.95 9.23
C VAL A 233 0.06 5.67 8.66
N CYS A 234 -0.30 5.69 7.39
CA CYS A 234 -0.40 4.47 6.63
C CYS A 234 1.02 4.08 6.23
N VAL A 235 1.52 2.98 6.78
CA VAL A 235 2.82 2.42 6.42
C VAL A 235 2.57 1.29 5.44
N PHE A 236 3.27 1.30 4.31
CA PHE A 236 3.30 0.10 3.48
C PHE A 236 4.03 -1.01 4.23
N GLN A 237 3.33 -2.11 4.48
CA GLN A 237 3.92 -3.33 4.96
C GLN A 237 4.03 -4.28 3.76
N PRO A 238 5.24 -4.47 3.19
CA PRO A 238 5.40 -5.50 2.17
C PRO A 238 4.92 -6.83 2.73
N ARG A 239 4.25 -7.63 1.90
CA ARG A 239 3.87 -8.99 2.30
C ARG A 239 5.15 -9.73 2.69
N PRO A 240 5.20 -10.36 3.87
CA PRO A 240 6.37 -11.11 4.28
C PRO A 240 6.73 -12.14 3.22
N VAL A 241 8.03 -12.30 2.94
CA VAL A 241 8.52 -13.28 1.97
C VAL A 241 8.91 -14.55 2.71
N VAL A 242 8.24 -15.64 2.38
CA VAL A 242 8.49 -16.97 2.93
C VAL A 242 9.15 -17.82 1.86
N ILE A 243 10.34 -18.34 2.17
CA ILE A 243 11.00 -19.35 1.36
C ILE A 243 10.53 -20.75 1.78
N VAL A 244 10.26 -21.59 0.79
CA VAL A 244 9.91 -23.00 0.92
C VAL A 244 11.00 -23.83 0.27
N PHE A 245 11.83 -24.50 1.08
CA PHE A 245 12.88 -25.39 0.62
C PHE A 245 12.48 -26.85 0.82
N GLY A 246 12.10 -27.52 -0.27
CA GLY A 246 11.53 -28.86 -0.20
C GLY A 246 10.63 -29.19 -1.39
N TRP A 247 9.77 -30.20 -1.24
CA TRP A 247 8.71 -30.51 -2.18
C TRP A 247 7.46 -29.68 -1.85
N MET A 248 7.01 -28.87 -2.81
CA MET A 248 5.83 -28.02 -2.65
C MET A 248 4.57 -28.83 -2.25
N GLU A 249 4.40 -30.02 -2.84
CA GLU A 249 3.25 -30.90 -2.54
C GLU A 249 3.24 -31.35 -1.08
N HIS A 250 4.40 -31.65 -0.50
CA HIS A 250 4.48 -32.10 0.89
C HIS A 250 4.19 -30.96 1.86
N LEU A 251 4.74 -29.78 1.60
CA LEU A 251 4.56 -28.60 2.45
C LEU A 251 3.24 -27.84 2.18
N TRP A 252 2.40 -28.34 1.28
CA TRP A 252 1.19 -27.63 0.84
C TRP A 252 0.25 -27.25 2.00
N SER A 253 0.19 -28.06 3.06
CA SER A 253 -0.67 -27.75 4.21
C SER A 253 -0.28 -26.48 4.96
N LEU A 254 1.02 -26.14 4.95
CA LEU A 254 1.58 -24.89 5.50
C LEU A 254 1.52 -23.77 4.45
N VAL A 255 1.91 -24.08 3.21
CA VAL A 255 1.93 -23.10 2.11
C VAL A 255 0.55 -22.55 1.82
N GLN A 256 -0.51 -23.36 1.89
CA GLN A 256 -1.88 -22.92 1.66
C GLN A 256 -2.34 -21.87 2.68
N ILE A 257 -1.77 -21.89 3.90
CA ILE A 257 -2.03 -20.93 4.96
C ILE A 257 -1.18 -19.68 4.71
N ALA A 258 0.15 -19.86 4.58
CA ALA A 258 1.08 -18.75 4.41
C ALA A 258 0.77 -17.89 3.19
N ARG A 259 0.35 -18.49 2.07
CA ARG A 259 0.00 -17.74 0.84
C ARG A 259 -1.20 -16.80 0.99
N GLU A 260 -1.98 -16.91 2.07
CA GLU A 260 -3.08 -15.98 2.37
C GLU A 260 -2.52 -14.59 2.72
N SER A 261 -1.32 -14.51 3.32
CA SER A 261 -0.72 -13.28 3.86
C SER A 261 0.74 -13.03 3.44
N CYS A 262 1.40 -13.98 2.79
CA CYS A 262 2.83 -13.94 2.45
C CYS A 262 3.08 -14.17 0.95
N GLU A 263 4.20 -13.66 0.45
CA GLU A 263 4.76 -14.09 -0.82
C GLU A 263 5.54 -15.40 -0.63
N ILE A 264 5.36 -16.34 -1.56
CA ILE A 264 5.97 -17.67 -1.45
C ILE A 264 7.03 -17.83 -2.54
N LEU A 265 8.28 -18.02 -2.13
CA LEU A 265 9.37 -18.41 -3.00
C LEU A 265 9.69 -19.89 -2.77
N HIS A 266 9.77 -20.68 -3.84
CA HIS A 266 10.03 -22.12 -3.75
C HIS A 266 11.37 -22.48 -4.37
N PHE A 267 12.15 -23.29 -3.65
CA PHE A 267 13.41 -23.81 -4.15
C PHE A 267 13.55 -25.29 -3.85
N SER A 268 14.13 -26.00 -4.81
CA SER A 268 14.61 -27.38 -4.65
C SER A 268 16.13 -27.50 -4.80
N ASP A 269 16.81 -26.41 -5.14
CA ASP A 269 18.25 -26.34 -5.35
C ASP A 269 18.89 -25.47 -4.27
N LEU A 270 19.92 -26.02 -3.61
CA LEU A 270 20.58 -25.36 -2.48
C LEU A 270 21.28 -24.08 -2.89
N GLU A 271 22.00 -24.07 -4.01
CA GLU A 271 22.80 -22.92 -4.44
C GLU A 271 21.88 -21.73 -4.78
N ALA A 272 20.80 -21.98 -5.53
CA ALA A 272 19.80 -20.97 -5.85
C ALA A 272 19.10 -20.43 -4.58
N CYS A 273 18.75 -21.30 -3.63
CA CYS A 273 18.15 -20.88 -2.37
C CYS A 273 19.11 -20.02 -1.54
N GLN A 274 20.38 -20.41 -1.46
CA GLN A 274 21.39 -19.65 -0.71
C GLN A 274 21.68 -18.30 -1.35
N GLN A 275 21.78 -18.27 -2.68
CA GLN A 275 21.94 -17.03 -3.43
C GLN A 275 20.79 -16.06 -3.13
N MET A 276 19.53 -16.55 -3.14
CA MET A 276 18.36 -15.75 -2.80
C MET A 276 18.45 -15.16 -1.39
N VAL A 277 18.81 -15.97 -0.39
CA VAL A 277 18.99 -15.54 1.02
C VAL A 277 20.15 -14.54 1.18
N VAL A 278 21.15 -14.58 0.29
CA VAL A 278 22.27 -13.65 0.32
C VAL A 278 21.92 -12.32 -0.38
N GLU A 279 21.17 -12.37 -1.47
CA GLU A 279 20.89 -11.20 -2.31
C GLU A 279 19.70 -10.37 -1.81
N ASN A 280 18.74 -10.98 -1.10
CA ASN A 280 17.56 -10.30 -0.59
C ASN A 280 17.57 -10.20 0.93
N GLU A 281 17.47 -8.97 1.44
CA GLU A 281 17.36 -8.69 2.88
C GLU A 281 15.91 -8.77 3.38
N ASP A 282 14.93 -8.75 2.46
CA ASP A 282 13.49 -8.74 2.75
C ASP A 282 12.90 -10.17 2.86
N ILE A 283 13.70 -11.16 3.27
CA ILE A 283 13.19 -12.52 3.53
C ILE A 283 12.87 -12.62 5.02
N ASP A 284 11.62 -12.91 5.33
CA ASP A 284 11.13 -12.94 6.71
C ASP A 284 11.19 -14.35 7.32
N PHE A 285 10.98 -15.38 6.49
CA PHE A 285 10.84 -16.74 6.99
C PHE A 285 11.32 -17.83 6.03
N LEU A 286 11.77 -18.96 6.59
CA LEU A 286 12.19 -20.15 5.83
C LEU A 286 11.54 -21.43 6.36
N PHE A 287 10.76 -22.11 5.51
CA PHE A 287 10.32 -23.48 5.72
C PHE A 287 11.28 -24.47 5.06
N ILE A 288 11.77 -25.43 5.85
CA ILE A 288 12.64 -26.51 5.36
C ILE A 288 11.91 -27.84 5.55
N GLU A 289 11.78 -28.64 4.49
CA GLU A 289 11.28 -30.00 4.60
C GLU A 289 12.37 -30.95 5.10
N HIS A 290 12.09 -31.64 6.20
CA HIS A 290 12.97 -32.63 6.81
C HIS A 290 13.36 -33.75 5.83
N GLU A 291 12.39 -34.32 5.12
CA GLU A 291 12.59 -35.43 4.19
C GLU A 291 13.38 -35.04 2.94
N PHE A 292 13.53 -33.73 2.68
CA PHE A 292 14.26 -33.22 1.54
C PHE A 292 15.74 -32.94 1.84
N VAL A 293 16.12 -32.85 3.12
CA VAL A 293 17.45 -32.39 3.53
C VAL A 293 18.21 -33.40 4.40
N ASP A 294 19.45 -33.67 4.01
CA ASP A 294 20.43 -34.29 4.91
C ASP A 294 21.01 -33.27 5.90
N ASP A 295 21.88 -33.72 6.81
CA ASP A 295 22.45 -32.86 7.86
C ASP A 295 23.42 -31.81 7.29
N ASP A 296 24.09 -32.08 6.18
CA ASP A 296 25.03 -31.14 5.58
C ASP A 296 24.28 -29.98 4.92
N ILE A 297 23.22 -30.29 4.16
CA ILE A 297 22.32 -29.30 3.55
C ILE A 297 21.62 -28.49 4.64
N LEU A 298 21.04 -29.16 5.64
CA LEU A 298 20.34 -28.49 6.73
C LEU A 298 21.29 -27.56 7.50
N LYS A 299 22.49 -28.00 7.83
CA LYS A 299 23.48 -27.17 8.51
C LYS A 299 23.93 -25.98 7.65
N SER A 300 24.08 -26.17 6.34
CA SER A 300 24.46 -25.12 5.40
C SER A 300 23.39 -24.00 5.36
N LEU A 301 22.11 -24.37 5.19
CA LEU A 301 20.99 -23.43 5.19
C LEU A 301 20.81 -22.73 6.53
N THR A 302 20.85 -23.47 7.64
CA THR A 302 20.56 -22.90 8.97
C THR A 302 21.69 -22.03 9.50
N THR A 303 22.95 -22.32 9.11
CA THR A 303 24.08 -21.42 9.38
C THR A 303 23.90 -20.10 8.65
N LEU A 304 23.49 -20.14 7.38
CA LEU A 304 23.21 -18.95 6.59
C LEU A 304 22.03 -18.15 7.18
N ALA A 305 20.90 -18.82 7.45
CA ALA A 305 19.73 -18.19 8.05
C ALA A 305 20.08 -17.48 9.36
N ARG A 306 20.82 -18.15 10.25
CA ARG A 306 21.29 -17.54 11.52
C ARG A 306 22.20 -16.34 11.30
N SER A 307 23.12 -16.41 10.33
CA SER A 307 24.01 -15.29 10.02
C SER A 307 23.26 -14.04 9.52
N ARG A 308 22.05 -14.25 8.97
CA ARG A 308 21.15 -13.20 8.47
C ARG A 308 20.06 -12.81 9.47
N GLY A 309 19.95 -13.48 10.62
CA GLY A 309 18.84 -13.28 11.56
C GLY A 309 17.49 -13.78 11.03
N LEU A 310 17.50 -14.67 10.03
CA LEU A 310 16.31 -15.23 9.41
C LEU A 310 15.70 -16.32 10.28
N SER A 311 14.41 -16.18 10.61
CA SER A 311 13.64 -17.19 11.34
C SER A 311 13.32 -18.37 10.43
N TRP A 312 13.38 -19.59 10.97
CA TRP A 312 13.16 -20.79 10.17
C TRP A 312 12.55 -21.94 10.98
N VAL A 313 11.85 -22.81 10.26
CA VAL A 313 11.15 -23.97 10.82
C VAL A 313 11.48 -25.22 10.03
N LEU A 314 11.63 -26.34 10.75
CA LEU A 314 11.72 -27.66 10.15
C LEU A 314 10.34 -28.31 10.13
N ALA A 315 9.84 -28.62 8.93
CA ALA A 315 8.58 -29.31 8.74
C ALA A 315 8.83 -30.77 8.32
N SER A 316 8.03 -31.70 8.81
CA SER A 316 8.13 -33.12 8.44
C SER A 316 6.74 -33.74 8.23
N LYS A 317 6.65 -34.80 7.44
CA LYS A 317 5.39 -35.47 7.12
C LYS A 317 4.71 -36.09 8.34
N THR A 318 5.50 -36.57 9.28
CA THR A 318 5.02 -37.33 10.45
C THR A 318 5.69 -36.85 11.72
N ALA A 319 4.92 -36.81 12.81
CA ALA A 319 5.45 -36.40 14.11
C ALA A 319 6.55 -37.37 14.60
N SER A 320 7.73 -36.83 14.90
CA SER A 320 8.86 -37.61 15.42
C SER A 320 9.69 -36.77 16.39
N GLU A 321 9.87 -37.28 17.61
CA GLU A 321 10.70 -36.66 18.65
C GLU A 321 12.16 -36.54 18.19
N GLU A 322 12.66 -37.50 17.41
CA GLU A 322 14.02 -37.45 16.86
C GLU A 322 14.18 -36.28 15.88
N VAL A 323 13.15 -36.01 15.05
CA VAL A 323 13.16 -34.91 14.09
C VAL A 323 13.00 -33.56 14.79
N GLU A 324 12.18 -33.51 15.84
CA GLU A 324 12.03 -32.33 16.68
C GLU A 324 13.36 -31.96 17.37
N LEU A 325 14.03 -32.95 17.97
CA LEU A 325 15.36 -32.77 18.55
C LEU A 325 16.37 -32.34 17.49
N ARG A 326 16.33 -32.91 16.28
CA ARG A 326 17.16 -32.49 15.13
C ARG A 326 16.93 -31.01 14.80
N ALA A 327 15.68 -30.56 14.74
CA ALA A 327 15.32 -29.17 14.46
C ALA A 327 15.87 -28.21 15.53
N LEU A 328 15.59 -28.49 16.80
CA LEU A 328 16.00 -27.64 17.93
C LEU A 328 17.53 -27.58 18.08
N ASN A 329 18.24 -28.69 17.87
CA ASN A 329 19.71 -28.71 17.91
C ASN A 329 20.35 -27.84 16.82
N HIS A 330 19.68 -27.66 15.69
CA HIS A 330 20.12 -26.76 14.63
C HIS A 330 19.65 -25.32 14.85
N GLY A 331 18.86 -25.06 15.90
CA GLY A 331 18.34 -23.73 16.24
C GLY A 331 17.12 -23.33 15.42
N ALA A 332 16.24 -24.28 15.13
CA ALA A 332 14.93 -23.98 14.55
C ALA A 332 14.10 -23.18 15.56
N GLU A 333 13.31 -22.24 15.06
CA GLU A 333 12.33 -21.54 15.90
C GLU A 333 11.24 -22.52 16.34
N GLN A 334 10.88 -23.45 15.44
CA GLN A 334 9.90 -24.48 15.71
C GLN A 334 10.07 -25.73 14.83
N TYR A 335 9.51 -26.83 15.31
CA TYR A 335 9.25 -28.04 14.55
C TYR A 335 7.75 -28.17 14.21
N MET A 336 7.43 -28.46 12.95
CA MET A 336 6.06 -28.65 12.49
C MET A 336 5.87 -30.05 11.90
N SER A 337 4.84 -30.74 12.39
CA SER A 337 4.38 -31.98 11.77
C SER A 337 3.20 -31.70 10.83
N LEU A 338 3.29 -32.16 9.59
CA LEU A 338 2.29 -31.90 8.54
C LEU A 338 1.00 -32.72 8.73
N ASP A 339 1.04 -33.79 9.52
CA ASP A 339 -0.13 -34.57 9.95
C ASP A 339 -1.02 -33.84 10.98
N SER A 340 -0.54 -32.72 11.52
CA SER A 340 -1.26 -31.91 12.50
C SER A 340 -2.41 -31.14 11.85
N SER A 341 -3.40 -30.76 12.65
CA SER A 341 -4.59 -30.05 12.14
C SER A 341 -4.24 -28.63 11.66
N SER A 342 -4.88 -28.17 10.59
CA SER A 342 -4.72 -26.80 10.07
C SER A 342 -4.88 -25.68 11.13
N PRO A 343 -5.81 -25.74 12.10
CA PRO A 343 -5.87 -24.75 13.18
C PRO A 343 -4.60 -24.68 14.03
N LEU A 344 -3.95 -25.82 14.26
CA LEU A 344 -2.68 -25.88 14.99
C LEU A 344 -1.54 -25.32 14.15
N HIS A 345 -1.56 -25.49 12.82
CA HIS A 345 -0.60 -24.85 11.92
C HIS A 345 -0.77 -23.34 11.79
N ARG A 346 -1.99 -22.80 11.98
CA ARG A 346 -2.20 -21.33 12.00
C ARG A 346 -1.77 -20.66 13.30
N ALA A 347 -1.89 -21.39 14.41
CA ALA A 347 -1.58 -20.87 15.75
C ALA A 347 -0.07 -20.91 16.06
N ARG A 348 0.66 -21.72 15.31
CA ARG A 348 2.11 -21.88 15.33
C ARG A 348 2.68 -21.01 14.23
#